data_AF-A0A8T4BBH1-F1
#
_entry.id   AF-A0A8T4BBH1-F1
#
_cell.length_a   1.000
_cell.length_b   1.000
_cell.length_c   1.000
_cell.angle_alpha   90.00
_cell.angle_beta   90.00
_cell.angle_gamma   90.00
#
_symmetry.space_group_name_H-M   'P 1'
#
loop_
_entity.id
_entity.type
_entity.pdbx_description
1 polymer ?
#
loop_
_entity_poly.entity_id
_entity_poly.type
_entity_poly.pdbx_seq_one_letter_code
_entity_poly.pdbx_strand_id
1 'polypeptide(L)'
;MKDNLQLLIPEKIEMRISKMIIGDLIAAPKLPERRHLVITTAVEKGYYDTPRKCTQKDIVDVLGIKQGTVAEHLQYAESVIINSWADQVSKS
;
A
#
# COMPACT_ATOMS: atom_id res chain seq x y z
N MET A 1 -6.37 25.46 25.95
CA MET A 1 -5.29 25.77 24.98
C MET A 1 -5.53 25.05 23.64
N LYS A 2 -6.71 25.20 23.03
CA LYS A 2 -7.03 24.57 21.73
C LYS A 2 -7.55 25.57 20.70
N ASP A 3 -7.43 26.87 20.99
CA ASP A 3 -8.30 27.89 20.40
C ASP A 3 -7.57 28.91 19.51
N ASN A 4 -6.39 28.55 19.00
CA ASN A 4 -5.63 29.43 18.09
C ASN A 4 -5.34 28.81 16.71
N LEU A 5 -5.83 27.60 16.42
CA LEU A 5 -5.61 26.98 15.11
C LEU A 5 -6.37 27.71 13.98
N GLN A 6 -7.54 28.28 14.30
CA GLN A 6 -8.38 29.01 13.35
C GLN A 6 -7.75 30.33 12.89
N LEU A 7 -6.90 30.96 13.72
CA LEU A 7 -6.17 32.19 13.39
C LEU A 7 -5.05 31.96 12.35
N LEU A 8 -4.63 30.70 12.15
CA LEU A 8 -3.55 30.34 11.24
C LEU A 8 -4.07 29.89 9.86
N ILE A 9 -5.38 29.75 9.68
CA ILE A 9 -5.99 29.34 8.41
C ILE A 9 -6.60 30.58 7.75
N PRO A 10 -6.12 31.00 6.56
CA PRO A 10 -6.68 32.15 5.87
C PRO A 10 -8.11 31.85 5.37
N GLU A 11 -8.95 32.89 5.31
CA GLU A 11 -10.37 32.81 4.92
C GLU A 11 -10.58 32.23 3.52
N LYS A 12 -9.58 32.38 2.64
CA LYS A 12 -9.60 31.82 1.29
C LYS A 12 -8.22 31.28 0.92
N ILE A 13 -8.18 29.98 0.61
CA ILE A 13 -7.00 29.29 0.09
C ILE A 13 -7.25 29.06 -1.41
N GLU A 14 -6.57 29.81 -2.27
CA GLU A 14 -6.53 29.52 -3.70
C GLU A 14 -5.35 28.58 -3.98
N MET A 15 -5.63 27.29 -4.08
CA MET A 15 -4.66 26.29 -4.49
C MET A 15 -4.78 26.02 -5.99
N ARG A 16 -3.68 26.24 -6.71
CA ARG A 16 -3.52 25.70 -8.07
C ARG A 16 -2.74 24.40 -7.98
N ILE A 17 -3.43 23.28 -8.16
CA ILE A 17 -2.79 21.97 -8.29
C ILE A 17 -2.25 21.88 -9.71
N SER A 18 -0.99 22.25 -9.89
CA SER A 18 -0.35 22.29 -11.22
C SER A 18 -0.12 20.90 -11.82
N LYS A 19 0.03 19.87 -10.96
CA LYS A 19 0.06 18.46 -11.33
C LYS A 19 -0.29 17.66 -10.06
N MET A 20 -1.23 16.73 -10.12
CA MET A 20 -1.38 15.74 -9.05
C MET A 20 -0.18 14.80 -9.13
N ILE A 21 0.96 15.23 -8.60
CA ILE A 21 1.99 14.28 -8.21
C ILE A 21 1.45 13.68 -6.93
N ILE A 22 0.75 12.57 -7.06
CA ILE A 22 0.43 11.68 -5.95
C ILE A 22 1.77 11.08 -5.51
N GLY A 23 2.58 11.92 -4.86
CA GLY A 23 4.03 11.76 -4.76
C GLY A 23 4.49 10.82 -3.68
N ASP A 24 3.66 10.53 -2.70
CA ASP A 24 4.02 9.62 -1.60
C ASP A 24 2.96 8.56 -1.30
N LEU A 25 1.87 8.53 -2.06
CA LEU A 25 0.76 7.60 -1.86
C LEU A 25 0.24 7.16 -3.22
N ILE A 26 1.02 6.39 -4.01
CA ILE A 26 0.42 5.47 -4.99
C ILE A 26 -0.76 4.87 -4.27
N ALA A 27 -1.99 5.28 -4.60
CA ALA A 27 -3.12 5.10 -3.68
C ALA A 27 -3.22 3.60 -3.43
N ALA A 28 -2.74 3.13 -2.27
CA ALA A 28 -2.55 1.72 -2.06
C ALA A 28 -3.94 1.14 -2.23
N PRO A 29 -4.16 0.34 -3.29
CA PRO A 29 -5.50 0.00 -3.66
C PRO A 29 -6.12 -0.71 -2.47
N LYS A 30 -7.36 -0.35 -2.10
CA LYS A 30 -7.99 -0.88 -0.90
C LYS A 30 -8.05 -2.41 -1.00
N LEU A 31 -7.12 -3.07 -0.33
CA LEU A 31 -7.08 -4.51 -0.20
C LEU A 31 -8.01 -4.93 0.95
N PRO A 32 -8.75 -6.04 0.80
CA PRO A 32 -9.40 -6.66 1.94
C PRO A 32 -8.40 -6.92 3.09
N GLU A 33 -8.84 -6.72 4.33
CA GLU A 33 -7.99 -6.71 5.53
C GLU A 33 -7.03 -7.91 5.61
N ARG A 34 -7.51 -9.13 5.30
CA ARG A 34 -6.68 -10.35 5.29
C ARG A 34 -5.58 -10.34 4.22
N ARG A 35 -5.85 -9.77 3.05
CA ARG A 35 -4.86 -9.67 1.95
C ARG A 35 -3.84 -8.58 2.26
N HIS A 36 -4.31 -7.49 2.88
CA HIS A 36 -3.43 -6.43 3.38
C HIS A 36 -2.49 -6.95 4.47
N LEU A 37 -2.98 -7.79 5.38
CA LEU A 37 -2.13 -8.41 6.41
C LEU A 37 -1.05 -9.29 5.79
N VAL A 38 -1.40 -10.18 4.84
CA VAL A 38 -0.43 -11.07 4.18
C VAL A 38 0.66 -10.27 3.44
N ILE A 39 0.29 -9.26 2.66
CA ILE A 39 1.28 -8.47 1.91
C ILE A 39 2.17 -7.65 2.85
N THR A 40 1.62 -7.10 3.93
CA THR A 40 2.39 -6.32 4.91
C THR A 40 3.40 -7.20 5.63
N THR A 41 2.97 -8.36 6.12
CA THR A 41 3.87 -9.35 6.73
C THR A 41 4.96 -9.79 5.76
N ALA A 42 4.62 -10.02 4.48
CA ALA A 42 5.59 -10.39 3.46
C ALA A 42 6.66 -9.31 3.25
N VAL A 43 6.26 -8.04 3.18
CA VAL A 43 7.19 -6.91 3.08
C VAL A 43 8.07 -6.81 4.32
N GLU A 44 7.49 -6.86 5.53
CA GLU A 44 8.22 -6.80 6.80
C GLU A 44 9.25 -7.92 6.96
N LYS A 45 8.94 -9.12 6.44
CA LYS A 45 9.84 -10.28 6.49
C LYS A 45 10.86 -10.29 5.34
N GLY A 46 10.80 -9.34 4.41
CA GLY A 46 11.73 -9.24 3.28
C GLY A 46 11.45 -10.27 2.17
N TYR A 47 10.18 -10.63 1.97
CA TYR A 47 9.74 -11.49 0.86
C TYR A 47 10.01 -10.85 -0.51
N TYR A 48 9.98 -9.52 -0.58
CA TYR A 48 10.24 -8.73 -1.79
C TYR A 48 11.66 -8.12 -1.81
N ASP A 49 12.50 -8.43 -0.81
CA ASP A 49 13.88 -7.98 -0.79
C ASP A 49 14.70 -8.68 -1.88
N THR A 50 15.77 -8.02 -2.32
CA THR A 50 16.78 -8.61 -3.20
C THR A 50 18.13 -8.61 -2.47
N PRO A 51 18.67 -9.77 -2.05
CA PRO A 51 18.09 -11.12 -2.14
C PRO A 51 16.90 -11.34 -1.20
N ARG A 52 16.01 -12.27 -1.56
CA ARG A 52 14.81 -12.61 -0.79
C ARG A 52 15.20 -13.14 0.59
N LYS A 53 14.67 -12.53 1.65
CA LYS A 53 14.97 -12.89 3.06
C LYS A 53 13.97 -13.84 3.69
N CYS A 54 12.79 -14.02 3.09
CA CYS A 54 11.79 -14.98 3.56
C CYS A 54 11.03 -15.64 2.41
N THR A 55 10.39 -16.77 2.71
CA THR A 55 9.58 -17.58 1.80
C THR A 55 8.10 -17.52 2.17
N GLN A 56 7.24 -18.11 1.34
CA GLN A 56 5.82 -18.25 1.67
C GLN A 56 5.59 -19.15 2.90
N LYS A 57 6.48 -20.11 3.16
CA LYS A 57 6.39 -20.97 4.36
C LYS A 57 6.61 -20.16 5.63
N ASP A 58 7.59 -19.26 5.61
CA ASP A 58 7.83 -18.37 6.75
C ASP A 58 6.62 -17.48 7.04
N ILE A 59 5.91 -17.04 6.00
CA ILE A 59 4.67 -16.26 6.15
C ILE A 59 3.52 -17.13 6.69
N VAL A 60 3.42 -18.38 6.25
CA VAL A 60 2.47 -19.38 6.80
C VAL A 60 2.72 -19.56 8.30
N ASP A 61 3.98 -19.74 8.70
CA ASP A 61 4.35 -19.97 10.09
C ASP A 61 4.04 -18.74 10.97
N VAL A 62 4.16 -17.54 10.42
CA VAL A 62 3.82 -16.28 11.12
C VAL A 62 2.31 -16.08 11.26
N LEU A 63 1.53 -16.37 10.20
CA LEU A 63 0.11 -16.04 10.15
C LEU A 63 -0.82 -17.21 10.51
N GLY A 64 -0.31 -18.44 10.58
CA GLY A 64 -1.09 -19.63 10.91
C GLY A 64 -2.15 -20.01 9.87
N ILE A 65 -1.97 -19.61 8.60
CA ILE A 65 -2.91 -19.88 7.50
C ILE A 65 -2.31 -20.82 6.46
N LYS A 66 -3.16 -21.46 5.65
CA LYS A 66 -2.71 -22.41 4.62
C LYS A 66 -1.80 -21.73 3.59
N GLN A 67 -0.77 -22.44 3.12
CA GLN A 67 0.15 -21.95 2.09
C GLN A 67 -0.58 -21.51 0.80
N GLY A 68 -1.60 -22.26 0.37
CA GLY A 68 -2.43 -21.87 -0.78
C GLY A 68 -3.14 -20.52 -0.57
N THR A 69 -3.58 -20.22 0.65
CA THR A 69 -4.21 -18.94 0.99
C THR A 69 -3.19 -17.79 0.98
N VAL A 70 -1.96 -18.01 1.48
CA VAL A 70 -0.86 -17.03 1.38
C VAL A 70 -0.57 -16.72 -0.09
N ALA A 71 -0.38 -17.76 -0.91
CA ALA A 71 -0.07 -17.60 -2.33
C ALA A 71 -1.18 -16.82 -3.07
N GLU A 72 -2.45 -17.18 -2.85
CA GLU A 72 -3.60 -16.47 -3.43
C GLU A 72 -3.63 -15.00 -3.00
N HIS A 73 -3.41 -14.72 -1.72
CA HIS A 73 -3.45 -13.37 -1.18
C HIS A 73 -2.32 -12.49 -1.72
N LEU A 74 -1.09 -13.04 -1.83
CA LEU A 74 0.03 -12.36 -2.46
C LEU A 74 -0.25 -12.07 -3.93
N GLN A 75 -0.66 -13.09 -4.71
CA GLN A 75 -0.95 -12.93 -6.14
C GLN A 75 -2.07 -11.90 -6.38
N TYR A 76 -3.12 -11.92 -5.57
CA TYR A 76 -4.18 -10.92 -5.68
C TYR A 76 -3.66 -9.52 -5.36
N ALA A 77 -2.95 -9.36 -4.24
CA ALA A 77 -2.41 -8.07 -3.84
C ALA A 77 -1.46 -7.49 -4.90
N GLU A 78 -0.55 -8.32 -5.42
CA GLU A 78 0.37 -7.97 -6.51
C GLU A 78 -0.38 -7.55 -7.77
N SER A 79 -1.39 -8.31 -8.19
CA SER A 79 -2.20 -7.98 -9.36
C SER A 79 -2.87 -6.62 -9.22
N VAL A 80 -3.49 -6.33 -8.07
CA VAL A 80 -4.17 -5.05 -7.86
C VAL A 80 -3.17 -3.90 -7.86
N ILE A 81 -2.00 -4.05 -7.22
CA ILE A 81 -0.95 -3.02 -7.18
C ILE A 81 -0.39 -2.75 -8.58
N ILE A 82 -0.02 -3.80 -9.32
CA ILE A 82 0.60 -3.69 -10.65
C ILE A 82 -0.39 -3.09 -11.65
N ASN A 83 -1.65 -3.53 -11.66
CA ASN A 83 -2.67 -2.98 -12.55
C ASN A 83 -2.98 -1.51 -12.21
N SER A 84 -3.10 -1.19 -10.92
CA SER A 84 -3.33 0.20 -10.49
C SER A 84 -2.17 1.10 -10.88
N TRP A 85 -0.93 0.63 -10.75
CA TRP A 85 0.25 1.37 -11.19
C TRP A 85 0.30 1.54 -12.71
N ALA A 86 0.05 0.49 -13.49
CA ALA A 86 0.04 0.53 -14.95
C ALA A 86 -1.03 1.50 -15.51
N ASP A 87 -2.23 1.51 -14.91
CA ASP A 87 -3.30 2.44 -15.25
C ASP A 87 -2.92 3.90 -14.97
N GLN A 88 -2.12 4.16 -13.94
CA GLN A 88 -1.66 5.51 -13.60
C GLN A 88 -0.54 5.99 -14.51
N VAL A 89 0.40 5.09 -14.85
CA VAL A 89 1.50 5.40 -15.77
C VAL A 89 0.99 5.64 -17.20
N SER A 90 -0.03 4.91 -17.64
CA SER A 90 -0.63 5.11 -18.97
C SER A 90 -1.45 6.41 -19.10
N LYS A 91 -1.90 6.99 -17.97
CA LYS A 91 -2.71 8.23 -17.93
C LYS A 91 -1.88 9.50 -17.66
N SER A 92 -0.57 9.38 -17.42
CA SER A 92 0.36 10.50 -17.23
C SER A 92 1.13 10.85 -18.49
#